data_AF-A0AAU7GEP1-F1
#
_entry.id   AF-A0AAU7GEP1-F1
#
_cell.length_a   1.000
_cell.length_b   1.000
_cell.length_c   1.000
_cell.angle_alpha   90.00
_cell.angle_beta   90.00
_cell.angle_gamma   90.00
#
_symmetry.space_group_name_H-M   'P 1'
#
loop_
_entity.id
_entity.type
_entity.pdbx_description
1 polymer ?
#
loop_
_entity_poly.entity_id
_entity_poly.type
_entity_poly.pdbx_seq_one_letter_code
_entity_poly.pdbx_strand_id
1 'polypeptide(L)'
;MQRVLSGLVAALLLLATAVVVAPVAQAASADRISGADRYATSAAIAARFDPTPTVWVASGADFPDALSAAPAAVAQGGPLLLTAPGSLSAAVKTQLSRLRPATIVVAGGTGAVSVSVAKELSAFTTSKSASSVVRMAGADRYATSRAIADYAFGTTPTAYVTSGEGWADALSAGAGPTRAQFLSFILTYPDGATIITGKRSKCAP
;
A
#
# COMPACT_ATOMS: atom_id res chain seq x y z
N MET A 1 62.72 22.59 63.12
CA MET A 1 61.29 22.28 62.93
C MET A 1 60.73 23.24 61.88
N GLN A 2 59.93 22.70 60.95
CA GLN A 2 58.96 23.36 60.03
C GLN A 2 59.50 24.35 58.97
N ARG A 3 59.44 24.03 57.67
CA ARG A 3 58.29 23.95 56.71
C ARG A 3 57.92 25.33 56.12
N VAL A 4 58.24 25.62 54.86
CA VAL A 4 57.45 25.50 53.60
C VAL A 4 56.46 26.68 53.32
N LEU A 5 56.32 27.02 52.03
CA LEU A 5 55.20 27.69 51.31
C LEU A 5 55.16 29.24 51.35
N SER A 6 54.69 30.01 50.37
CA SER A 6 54.26 29.86 48.95
C SER A 6 53.69 31.21 48.49
N GLY A 7 53.64 31.48 47.18
CA GLY A 7 52.84 32.58 46.60
C GLY A 7 52.84 32.51 45.07
N LEU A 8 52.00 31.66 44.47
CA LEU A 8 50.67 31.92 43.88
C LEU A 8 50.70 32.77 42.59
N VAL A 9 50.67 32.10 41.43
CA VAL A 9 50.42 32.70 40.11
C VAL A 9 48.99 32.36 39.71
N ALA A 10 48.13 33.37 39.56
CA ALA A 10 46.77 33.23 39.09
C ALA A 10 46.73 33.13 37.55
N ALA A 11 46.34 31.98 37.02
CA ALA A 11 46.09 31.79 35.59
C ALA A 11 44.60 32.03 35.30
N LEU A 12 44.30 33.12 34.57
CA LEU A 12 42.96 33.45 34.10
C LEU A 12 42.68 32.67 32.80
N LEU A 13 41.81 31.66 32.86
CA LEU A 13 41.40 30.85 31.71
C LEU A 13 40.23 31.53 30.97
N LEU A 14 40.46 32.07 29.78
CA LEU A 14 39.41 32.54 28.87
C LEU A 14 38.79 31.32 28.15
N LEU A 15 37.61 30.87 28.59
CA LEU A 15 36.79 29.93 27.82
C LEU A 15 36.14 30.68 26.64
N ALA A 16 36.67 30.49 25.44
CA ALA A 16 35.93 30.82 24.22
C ALA A 16 34.91 29.71 23.94
N THR A 17 33.62 30.00 24.10
CA THR A 17 32.55 29.09 23.67
C THR A 17 32.42 29.14 22.15
N ALA A 18 32.88 28.10 21.48
CA ALA A 18 32.55 27.91 20.08
C ALA A 18 31.05 27.62 19.96
N VAL A 19 30.28 28.58 19.40
CA VAL A 19 28.90 28.32 19.00
C VAL A 19 28.94 27.41 17.78
N VAL A 20 28.65 26.12 17.99
CA VAL A 20 28.48 25.17 16.89
C VAL A 20 27.10 25.42 16.27
N VAL A 21 27.07 26.12 15.13
CA VAL A 21 25.86 26.20 14.30
C VAL A 21 25.76 24.89 13.51
N ALA A 22 24.86 24.00 13.91
CA ALA A 22 24.59 22.78 13.13
C ALA A 22 24.05 23.16 11.75
N PRO A 23 24.49 22.50 10.66
CA PRO A 23 23.93 22.73 9.34
C PRO A 23 22.45 22.34 9.36
N VAL A 24 21.58 23.32 9.08
CA VAL A 24 20.15 23.04 8.88
C VAL A 24 20.06 22.23 7.59
N ALA A 25 19.65 20.96 7.69
CA ALA A 25 19.45 20.11 6.52
C ALA A 25 18.53 20.87 5.53
N GLN A 26 18.99 21.03 4.29
CA GLN A 26 18.18 21.61 3.23
C GLN A 26 16.86 20.83 3.18
N ALA A 27 15.73 21.51 3.39
CA ALA A 27 14.42 20.86 3.37
C ALA A 27 14.27 20.13 2.03
N ALA A 28 14.04 18.81 2.08
CA ALA A 28 13.73 18.05 0.89
C ALA A 28 12.51 18.69 0.20
N SER A 29 12.58 18.88 -1.12
CA SER A 29 11.44 19.36 -1.90
C SER A 29 10.28 18.37 -1.73
N ALA A 30 9.19 18.82 -1.12
CA ALA A 30 8.01 18.00 -0.90
C ALA A 30 7.07 18.10 -2.11
N ASP A 31 7.00 17.02 -2.90
CA ASP A 31 6.03 16.89 -3.98
C ASP A 31 4.72 16.32 -3.45
N ARG A 32 3.69 17.17 -3.36
CA ARG A 32 2.33 16.69 -3.04
C ARG A 32 1.71 16.01 -4.26
N ILE A 33 1.28 14.76 -4.08
CA ILE A 33 0.42 14.05 -5.03
C ILE A 33 -0.99 14.00 -4.45
N SER A 34 -1.93 14.69 -5.08
CA SER A 34 -3.33 14.77 -4.63
C SER A 34 -4.27 15.11 -5.78
N GLY A 35 -5.55 14.81 -5.61
CA GLY A 35 -6.64 15.27 -6.47
C GLY A 35 -7.82 15.79 -5.66
N ALA A 36 -8.87 16.24 -6.36
CA ALA A 36 -10.08 16.81 -5.74
C ALA A 36 -10.84 15.81 -4.86
N ASP A 37 -10.70 14.52 -5.13
CA ASP A 37 -11.26 13.43 -4.34
C ASP A 37 -10.29 12.24 -4.33
N ARG A 38 -10.73 11.13 -3.71
CA ARG A 38 -9.96 9.88 -3.63
C ARG A 38 -9.71 9.24 -5.00
N TYR A 39 -10.62 9.40 -5.95
CA TYR A 39 -10.50 8.84 -7.30
C TYR A 39 -9.45 9.63 -8.08
N ALA A 40 -9.53 10.97 -8.05
CA ALA A 40 -8.56 11.86 -8.65
C ALA A 40 -7.17 11.73 -8.00
N THR A 41 -7.10 11.50 -6.68
CA THR A 41 -5.83 11.20 -6.00
C THR A 41 -5.23 9.89 -6.48
N SER A 42 -6.02 8.81 -6.57
CA SER A 42 -5.54 7.53 -7.12
C SER A 42 -5.05 7.67 -8.57
N ALA A 43 -5.73 8.49 -9.38
CA ALA A 43 -5.32 8.79 -10.74
C ALA A 43 -4.01 9.61 -10.80
N ALA A 44 -3.82 10.58 -9.90
CA ALA A 44 -2.59 11.35 -9.79
C ALA A 44 -1.40 10.50 -9.36
N ILE A 45 -1.62 9.51 -8.49
CA ILE A 45 -0.61 8.49 -8.14
C ILE A 45 -0.29 7.62 -9.35
N ALA A 46 -1.32 7.09 -10.02
CA ALA A 46 -1.15 6.26 -11.21
C ALA A 46 -0.42 7.00 -12.34
N ALA A 47 -0.52 8.33 -12.43
CA ALA A 47 0.22 9.15 -13.39
C ALA A 47 1.75 9.07 -13.23
N ARG A 48 2.25 8.61 -12.07
CA ARG A 48 3.68 8.39 -11.82
C ARG A 48 4.20 7.03 -12.33
N PHE A 49 3.30 6.16 -12.78
CA PHE A 49 3.65 4.86 -13.35
C PHE A 49 3.79 4.96 -14.86
N ASP A 50 4.82 4.31 -15.40
CA ASP A 50 4.91 4.00 -16.83
C ASP A 50 3.80 3.01 -17.24
N PRO A 51 3.54 2.85 -18.55
CA PRO A 51 2.68 1.78 -19.03
C PRO A 51 3.07 0.43 -18.41
N THR A 52 2.09 -0.26 -17.84
CA THR A 52 2.29 -1.47 -17.03
C THR A 52 1.37 -2.58 -17.53
N PRO A 53 1.80 -3.86 -17.52
CA PRO A 53 0.96 -4.96 -17.98
C PRO A 53 -0.30 -5.16 -17.14
N THR A 54 -0.26 -4.80 -15.85
CA THR A 54 -1.38 -5.02 -14.93
C THR A 54 -1.76 -3.76 -14.17
N VAL A 55 -3.05 -3.46 -14.10
CA VAL A 55 -3.61 -2.41 -13.25
C VAL A 55 -4.64 -3.02 -12.31
N TRP A 56 -4.62 -2.63 -11.05
CA TRP A 56 -5.63 -3.03 -10.08
C TRP A 56 -6.70 -1.95 -9.93
N VAL A 57 -7.96 -2.37 -9.74
CA VAL A 57 -9.10 -1.50 -9.52
C VAL A 57 -9.89 -1.99 -8.30
N ALA A 58 -10.16 -1.10 -7.35
CA ALA A 58 -10.96 -1.41 -6.16
C ALA A 58 -11.98 -0.29 -5.88
N SER A 59 -12.96 -0.57 -5.01
CA SER A 59 -13.88 0.46 -4.53
C SER A 59 -13.13 1.51 -3.70
N GLY A 60 -13.40 2.78 -3.98
CA GLY A 60 -13.00 3.88 -3.09
C GLY A 60 -14.05 4.25 -2.05
N ALA A 61 -15.25 3.65 -2.09
CA ALA A 61 -16.36 3.99 -1.19
C ALA A 61 -16.20 3.32 0.18
N ASP A 62 -15.89 2.03 0.16
CA ASP A 62 -15.48 1.22 1.31
C ASP A 62 -14.23 0.43 0.86
N PHE A 63 -13.16 0.48 1.65
CA PHE A 63 -11.81 0.17 1.16
C PHE A 63 -11.10 -1.07 1.78
N PRO A 64 -11.78 -2.08 2.39
CA PRO A 64 -11.06 -3.28 2.84
C PRO A 64 -10.37 -4.02 1.69
N ASP A 65 -11.03 -4.10 0.53
CA ASP A 65 -10.48 -4.77 -0.65
C ASP A 65 -9.30 -3.99 -1.24
N ALA A 66 -9.34 -2.64 -1.16
CA ALA A 66 -8.26 -1.78 -1.61
C ALA A 66 -7.00 -1.93 -0.75
N LEU A 67 -7.16 -2.16 0.57
CA LEU A 67 -6.04 -2.40 1.47
C LEU A 67 -5.28 -3.69 1.10
N SER A 68 -6.00 -4.76 0.75
CA SER A 68 -5.37 -5.99 0.27
C SER A 68 -4.82 -5.87 -1.15
N ALA A 69 -5.46 -5.08 -2.01
CA ALA A 69 -5.06 -4.92 -3.40
C ALA A 69 -3.81 -4.05 -3.58
N ALA A 70 -3.57 -3.06 -2.70
CA ALA A 70 -2.43 -2.16 -2.83
C ALA A 70 -1.06 -2.88 -2.88
N PRO A 71 -0.71 -3.77 -1.92
CA PRO A 71 0.54 -4.53 -1.99
C PRO A 71 0.58 -5.49 -3.19
N ALA A 72 -0.56 -6.06 -3.59
CA ALA A 72 -0.66 -6.92 -4.77
C ALA A 72 -0.37 -6.15 -6.07
N ALA A 73 -0.89 -4.93 -6.20
CA ALA A 73 -0.62 -4.05 -7.33
C ALA A 73 0.88 -3.72 -7.43
N VAL A 74 1.49 -3.35 -6.30
CA VAL A 74 2.93 -3.08 -6.23
C VAL A 74 3.76 -4.30 -6.61
N ALA A 75 3.41 -5.49 -6.11
CA ALA A 75 4.11 -6.73 -6.43
C ALA A 75 4.06 -7.09 -7.93
N GLN A 76 3.01 -6.64 -8.63
CA GLN A 76 2.85 -6.80 -10.07
C GLN A 76 3.35 -5.59 -10.89
N GLY A 77 4.01 -4.61 -10.24
CA GLY A 77 4.55 -3.43 -10.89
C GLY A 77 3.49 -2.47 -11.43
N GLY A 78 2.28 -2.49 -10.87
CA GLY A 78 1.12 -1.73 -11.32
C GLY A 78 0.55 -0.80 -10.26
N PRO A 79 -0.22 0.23 -10.66
CA PRO A 79 -0.96 1.07 -9.73
C PRO A 79 -2.27 0.41 -9.29
N LEU A 80 -2.78 0.87 -8.15
CA LEU A 80 -4.17 0.68 -7.72
C LEU A 80 -4.98 1.94 -8.03
N LEU A 81 -5.99 1.83 -8.88
CA LEU A 81 -6.98 2.87 -9.15
C LEU A 81 -8.25 2.63 -8.34
N LEU A 82 -8.88 3.70 -7.88
CA LEU A 82 -10.13 3.62 -7.13
C LEU A 82 -11.32 4.00 -8.01
N THR A 83 -12.45 3.32 -7.80
CA THR A 83 -13.72 3.61 -8.50
C THR A 83 -14.87 3.77 -7.53
N ALA A 84 -15.92 4.50 -7.92
CA ALA A 84 -17.22 4.36 -7.29
C ALA A 84 -17.83 3.00 -7.70
N PRO A 85 -18.73 2.41 -6.91
CA PRO A 85 -19.27 1.08 -7.22
C PRO A 85 -19.92 0.98 -8.60
N GLY A 86 -20.63 2.02 -9.02
CA GLY A 86 -21.40 2.05 -10.27
C GLY A 86 -20.75 2.81 -11.43
N SER A 87 -19.62 3.49 -11.23
CA SER A 87 -19.06 4.36 -12.26
C SER A 87 -17.55 4.60 -12.14
N LEU A 88 -16.88 4.64 -13.29
CA LEU A 88 -15.50 5.09 -13.43
C LEU A 88 -15.46 6.62 -13.60
N SER A 89 -14.63 7.30 -12.81
CA SER A 89 -14.40 8.74 -12.99
C SER A 89 -13.59 9.03 -14.26
N ALA A 90 -13.74 10.23 -14.82
CA ALA A 90 -12.97 10.63 -16.00
C ALA A 90 -11.44 10.58 -15.76
N ALA A 91 -11.00 10.91 -14.54
CA ALA A 91 -9.60 10.85 -14.15
C ALA A 91 -9.05 9.41 -14.20
N VAL A 92 -9.83 8.43 -13.73
CA VAL A 92 -9.48 7.01 -13.76
C VAL A 92 -9.44 6.49 -15.20
N LYS A 93 -10.46 6.81 -16.02
CA LYS A 93 -10.48 6.43 -17.45
C LYS A 93 -9.25 6.96 -18.20
N THR A 94 -8.87 8.20 -17.93
CA THR A 94 -7.68 8.83 -18.53
C THR A 94 -6.41 8.02 -18.22
N GLN A 95 -6.24 7.60 -16.97
CA GLN A 95 -5.06 6.79 -16.59
C GLN A 95 -5.12 5.39 -17.19
N LEU A 96 -6.29 4.74 -17.22
CA LEU A 96 -6.43 3.42 -17.86
C LEU A 96 -6.05 3.48 -19.35
N SER A 97 -6.51 4.51 -20.08
CA SER A 97 -6.13 4.73 -21.47
C SER A 97 -4.63 4.97 -21.66
N ARG A 98 -3.98 5.69 -20.73
CA ARG A 98 -2.55 5.98 -20.78
C ARG A 98 -1.69 4.75 -20.46
N LEU A 99 -2.07 4.01 -19.43
CA LEU A 99 -1.35 2.83 -18.93
C LEU A 99 -1.45 1.64 -19.89
N ARG A 100 -2.57 1.52 -20.62
CA ARG A 100 -2.84 0.47 -21.62
C ARG A 100 -2.53 -0.95 -21.10
N PRO A 101 -3.08 -1.36 -19.94
CA PRO A 101 -2.78 -2.65 -19.35
C PRO A 101 -3.19 -3.81 -20.27
N ALA A 102 -2.46 -4.92 -20.19
CA ALA A 102 -2.91 -6.19 -20.75
C ALA A 102 -4.03 -6.80 -19.90
N THR A 103 -3.92 -6.64 -18.58
CA THR A 103 -4.85 -7.19 -17.59
C THR A 103 -5.29 -6.11 -16.60
N ILE A 104 -6.59 -6.07 -16.31
CA ILE A 104 -7.13 -5.29 -15.19
C ILE A 104 -7.67 -6.24 -14.14
N VAL A 105 -7.22 -6.10 -12.91
CA VAL A 105 -7.67 -6.93 -11.78
C VAL A 105 -8.61 -6.13 -10.91
N VAL A 106 -9.86 -6.58 -10.79
CA VAL A 106 -10.88 -6.00 -9.93
C VAL A 106 -10.80 -6.67 -8.55
N ALA A 107 -10.48 -5.89 -7.54
CA ALA A 107 -10.55 -6.31 -6.14
C ALA A 107 -11.92 -5.94 -5.55
N GLY A 108 -12.65 -6.97 -5.12
CA GLY A 108 -13.96 -6.84 -4.48
C GLY A 108 -15.11 -7.44 -5.28
N GLY A 109 -16.19 -7.72 -4.57
CA GLY A 109 -17.44 -8.25 -5.13
C GLY A 109 -18.19 -7.25 -6.01
N THR A 110 -19.33 -7.69 -6.57
CA THR A 110 -20.15 -6.84 -7.47
C THR A 110 -20.80 -5.65 -6.79
N GLY A 111 -20.99 -5.69 -5.46
CA GLY A 111 -21.42 -4.53 -4.68
C GLY A 111 -20.34 -3.46 -4.50
N ALA A 112 -19.06 -3.85 -4.52
CA ALA A 112 -17.93 -2.95 -4.40
C ALA A 112 -17.52 -2.35 -5.76
N VAL A 113 -17.49 -3.19 -6.79
CA VAL A 113 -17.26 -2.80 -8.19
C VAL A 113 -18.27 -3.52 -9.06
N SER A 114 -19.27 -2.81 -9.57
CA SER A 114 -20.38 -3.37 -10.32
C SER A 114 -19.94 -4.14 -11.57
N VAL A 115 -20.83 -5.00 -12.06
CA VAL A 115 -20.64 -5.74 -13.31
C VAL A 115 -20.51 -4.78 -14.50
N SER A 116 -21.26 -3.68 -14.50
CA SER A 116 -21.18 -2.66 -15.57
C SER A 116 -19.81 -1.98 -15.58
N VAL A 117 -19.26 -1.60 -14.41
CA VAL A 117 -17.90 -1.05 -14.32
C VAL A 117 -16.87 -2.07 -14.78
N ALA A 118 -16.95 -3.32 -14.33
CA ALA A 118 -16.01 -4.36 -14.77
C ALA A 118 -16.07 -4.61 -16.29
N LYS A 119 -17.27 -4.54 -16.88
CA LYS A 119 -17.43 -4.61 -18.34
C LYS A 119 -16.80 -3.40 -19.04
N GLU A 120 -17.02 -2.19 -18.51
CA GLU A 120 -16.42 -0.97 -19.05
C GLU A 120 -14.87 -1.02 -19.03
N LEU A 121 -14.27 -1.62 -18.01
CA LEU A 121 -12.80 -1.77 -17.90
C LEU A 121 -12.19 -2.53 -19.09
N SER A 122 -12.91 -3.48 -19.70
CA SER A 122 -12.42 -4.23 -20.87
C SER A 122 -12.12 -3.37 -22.10
N ALA A 123 -12.68 -2.15 -22.16
CA ALA A 123 -12.38 -1.20 -23.23
C ALA A 123 -10.93 -0.65 -23.16
N PHE A 124 -10.31 -0.71 -21.98
CA PHE A 124 -8.97 -0.15 -21.72
C PHE A 124 -7.86 -1.20 -21.79
N THR A 125 -8.20 -2.48 -21.96
CA THR A 125 -7.20 -3.55 -22.07
C THR A 125 -6.68 -3.70 -23.50
N THR A 126 -5.38 -3.96 -23.61
CA THR A 126 -4.74 -4.31 -24.89
C THR A 126 -5.07 -5.75 -25.29
N SER A 127 -5.24 -6.65 -24.32
CA SER A 127 -5.73 -8.01 -24.55
C SER A 127 -7.25 -8.01 -24.79
N LYS A 128 -7.70 -8.77 -25.80
CA LYS A 128 -9.13 -9.04 -26.06
C LYS A 128 -9.60 -10.40 -25.52
N SER A 129 -8.77 -11.05 -24.70
CA SER A 129 -9.16 -12.28 -24.01
C SER A 129 -10.29 -12.00 -23.01
N ALA A 130 -11.17 -12.98 -22.82
CA ALA A 130 -12.17 -12.95 -21.74
C ALA A 130 -11.52 -12.81 -20.35
N SER A 131 -10.25 -13.21 -20.21
CA SER A 131 -9.47 -13.07 -18.97
C SER A 131 -8.71 -11.75 -18.86
N SER A 132 -8.96 -10.77 -19.74
CA SER A 132 -8.33 -9.44 -19.66
C SER A 132 -8.83 -8.60 -18.49
N VAL A 133 -10.02 -8.90 -17.97
CA VAL A 133 -10.53 -8.34 -16.71
C VAL A 133 -10.83 -9.49 -15.76
N VAL A 134 -10.06 -9.59 -14.68
CA VAL A 134 -10.17 -10.69 -13.70
C VAL A 134 -10.69 -10.12 -12.37
N ARG A 135 -11.62 -10.81 -11.71
CA ARG A 135 -12.16 -10.37 -10.42
C ARG A 135 -11.68 -11.26 -9.28
N MET A 136 -11.05 -10.66 -8.29
CA MET A 136 -10.73 -11.27 -7.00
C MET A 136 -11.80 -10.85 -5.97
N ALA A 137 -12.62 -11.80 -5.53
CA ALA A 137 -13.69 -11.54 -4.58
C ALA A 137 -14.01 -12.80 -3.76
N GLY A 138 -14.41 -12.59 -2.51
CA GLY A 138 -14.95 -13.62 -1.63
C GLY A 138 -16.29 -13.20 -1.03
N ALA A 139 -16.83 -14.05 -0.15
CA ALA A 139 -18.09 -13.77 0.57
C ALA A 139 -17.98 -12.56 1.52
N ASP A 140 -16.77 -12.23 1.96
CA ASP A 140 -16.45 -11.14 2.87
C ASP A 140 -15.06 -10.57 2.55
N ARG A 141 -14.63 -9.58 3.35
CA ARG A 141 -13.31 -8.92 3.22
C ARG A 141 -12.13 -9.87 3.43
N TYR A 142 -12.30 -10.90 4.25
CA TYR A 142 -11.26 -11.87 4.59
C TYR A 142 -11.05 -12.85 3.44
N ALA A 143 -12.15 -13.37 2.89
CA ALA A 143 -12.15 -14.22 1.71
C ALA A 143 -11.67 -13.47 0.46
N THR A 144 -12.01 -12.18 0.32
CA THR A 144 -11.47 -11.34 -0.75
C THR A 144 -9.96 -11.13 -0.58
N SER A 145 -9.48 -10.84 0.64
CA SER A 145 -8.05 -10.74 0.91
C SER A 145 -7.30 -12.03 0.58
N ARG A 146 -7.88 -13.20 0.86
CA ARG A 146 -7.31 -14.50 0.48
C ARG A 146 -7.22 -14.65 -1.04
N ALA A 147 -8.31 -14.38 -1.76
CA ALA A 147 -8.32 -14.48 -3.22
C ALA A 147 -7.27 -13.56 -3.87
N ILE A 148 -7.11 -12.35 -3.35
CA ILE A 148 -6.06 -11.41 -3.78
C ILE A 148 -4.67 -11.99 -3.49
N ALA A 149 -4.47 -12.53 -2.30
CA ALA A 149 -3.18 -13.09 -1.90
C ALA A 149 -2.77 -14.30 -2.76
N ASP A 150 -3.71 -15.23 -2.98
CA ASP A 150 -3.51 -16.42 -3.80
C ASP A 150 -3.17 -16.04 -5.25
N TYR A 151 -3.85 -15.03 -5.80
CA TYR A 151 -3.62 -14.55 -7.15
C TYR A 151 -2.28 -13.82 -7.32
N ALA A 152 -1.92 -12.96 -6.36
CA ALA A 152 -0.79 -12.05 -6.53
C ALA A 152 0.55 -12.61 -6.06
N PHE A 153 0.55 -13.50 -5.06
CA PHE A 153 1.77 -13.95 -4.38
C PHE A 153 1.99 -15.46 -4.42
N GLY A 154 0.94 -16.26 -4.66
CA GLY A 154 1.02 -17.72 -4.61
C GLY A 154 1.56 -18.22 -3.26
N THR A 155 2.44 -19.22 -3.29
CA THR A 155 3.10 -19.74 -2.09
C THR A 155 4.31 -18.88 -1.73
N THR A 156 4.26 -18.23 -0.57
CA THR A 156 5.37 -17.47 -0.01
C THR A 156 5.75 -17.97 1.40
N PRO A 157 7.04 -17.95 1.78
CA PRO A 157 7.47 -18.23 3.15
C PRO A 157 7.11 -17.12 4.15
N THR A 158 6.61 -15.95 3.70
CA THR A 158 6.34 -14.81 4.57
C THR A 158 5.03 -14.11 4.22
N ALA A 159 4.18 -13.90 5.22
CA ALA A 159 2.93 -13.16 5.11
C ALA A 159 2.79 -12.14 6.25
N TYR A 160 2.27 -10.96 5.92
CA TYR A 160 1.79 -9.99 6.90
C TYR A 160 0.31 -10.25 7.15
N VAL A 161 -0.03 -10.40 8.43
CA VAL A 161 -1.42 -10.61 8.88
C VAL A 161 -1.84 -9.42 9.70
N THR A 162 -2.96 -8.81 9.34
CA THR A 162 -3.52 -7.65 10.05
C THR A 162 -5.01 -7.84 10.30
N SER A 163 -5.58 -7.15 11.28
CA SER A 163 -7.02 -7.25 11.55
C SER A 163 -7.82 -6.65 10.38
N GLY A 164 -8.96 -7.26 10.03
CA GLY A 164 -9.91 -6.68 9.07
C GLY A 164 -10.91 -5.68 9.67
N GLU A 165 -10.73 -5.32 10.94
CA GLU A 165 -11.61 -4.43 11.71
C GLU A 165 -10.96 -3.07 12.01
N GLY A 166 -9.61 -3.02 12.09
CA GLY A 166 -8.82 -1.81 12.28
C GLY A 166 -7.85 -1.57 11.11
N TRP A 167 -8.04 -0.46 10.39
CA TRP A 167 -7.32 -0.21 9.13
C TRP A 167 -5.89 0.30 9.29
N ALA A 168 -5.54 0.83 10.46
CA ALA A 168 -4.24 1.49 10.67
C ALA A 168 -3.07 0.49 10.53
N ASP A 169 -3.23 -0.71 11.08
CA ASP A 169 -2.23 -1.78 10.99
C ASP A 169 -2.08 -2.25 9.55
N ALA A 170 -3.22 -2.49 8.89
CA ALA A 170 -3.29 -2.90 7.50
C ALA A 170 -2.60 -1.90 6.56
N LEU A 171 -2.91 -0.61 6.72
CA LEU A 171 -2.33 0.46 5.92
C LEU A 171 -0.81 0.59 6.14
N SER A 172 -0.36 0.48 7.38
CA SER A 172 1.06 0.62 7.71
C SER A 172 1.88 -0.59 7.25
N ALA A 173 1.32 -1.79 7.35
CA ALA A 173 1.98 -3.01 6.89
C ALA A 173 2.05 -3.11 5.34
N GLY A 174 1.09 -2.53 4.62
CA GLY A 174 1.10 -2.47 3.15
C GLY A 174 2.28 -1.68 2.55
N ALA A 175 2.93 -0.81 3.33
CA ALA A 175 4.13 -0.06 2.93
C ALA A 175 5.45 -0.82 3.17
N GLY A 176 5.39 -2.09 3.57
CA GLY A 176 6.55 -2.96 3.81
C GLY A 176 7.49 -3.04 2.60
N PRO A 177 8.75 -3.47 2.82
CA PRO A 177 9.84 -3.27 1.86
C PRO A 177 9.52 -3.90 0.50
N THR A 178 9.31 -3.02 -0.47
CA THR A 178 9.06 -3.27 -1.90
C THR A 178 10.20 -4.00 -2.64
N ARG A 179 11.22 -4.45 -1.90
CA ARG A 179 12.31 -5.32 -2.39
C ARG A 179 12.09 -6.81 -2.13
N ALA A 180 11.15 -7.19 -1.26
CA ALA A 180 10.75 -8.58 -1.14
C ALA A 180 9.60 -8.82 -2.11
N GLN A 181 9.91 -9.35 -3.29
CA GLN A 181 8.95 -9.77 -4.34
C GLN A 181 7.96 -10.87 -3.89
N PHE A 182 7.84 -11.13 -2.58
CA PHE A 182 7.20 -12.31 -2.02
C PHE A 182 6.45 -12.01 -0.71
N LEU A 183 5.83 -10.84 -0.56
CA LEU A 183 5.11 -10.49 0.68
C LEU A 183 3.60 -10.61 0.48
N SER A 184 2.99 -11.67 1.03
CA SER A 184 1.53 -11.81 1.07
C SER A 184 0.92 -10.91 2.15
N PHE A 185 -0.24 -10.31 1.86
CA PHE A 185 -0.98 -9.45 2.79
C PHE A 185 -2.37 -10.03 3.04
N ILE A 186 -2.67 -10.36 4.30
CA ILE A 186 -3.88 -11.08 4.69
C ILE A 186 -4.62 -10.33 5.81
N LEU A 187 -5.91 -10.05 5.58
CA LEU A 187 -6.82 -9.63 6.64
C LEU A 187 -7.33 -10.85 7.42
N THR A 188 -7.31 -10.77 8.75
CA THR A 188 -7.81 -11.84 9.64
C THR A 188 -8.91 -11.37 10.58
N TYR A 189 -9.74 -12.32 11.01
CA TYR A 189 -10.78 -12.15 12.02
C TYR A 189 -10.18 -11.76 13.39
N PRO A 190 -10.95 -11.06 14.25
CA PRO A 190 -10.48 -10.57 15.55
C PRO A 190 -10.10 -11.67 16.55
N ASP A 191 -10.52 -12.91 16.30
CA ASP A 191 -10.17 -14.05 17.15
C ASP A 191 -8.71 -14.52 16.98
N GLY A 192 -7.99 -14.05 15.94
CA GLY A 192 -6.59 -14.37 15.65
C GLY A 192 -6.31 -15.84 15.29
N ALA A 193 -7.19 -16.76 15.70
CA ALA A 193 -7.08 -18.21 15.58
C ALA A 193 -7.64 -18.73 14.25
N THR A 194 -8.51 -17.98 13.58
CA THR A 194 -8.94 -18.31 12.23
C THR A 194 -7.88 -17.87 11.22
N ILE A 195 -6.68 -18.47 11.30
CA ILE A 195 -5.74 -18.41 10.19
C ILE A 195 -6.38 -19.19 9.05
N ILE A 196 -6.55 -18.44 7.97
CA ILE A 196 -7.28 -18.71 6.74
C ILE A 196 -6.60 -19.87 5.96
N THR A 197 -6.52 -21.06 6.55
CA THR A 197 -6.05 -22.32 5.93
C THR A 197 -7.18 -23.31 5.68
N GLY A 198 -8.42 -23.00 6.11
CA GLY A 198 -9.53 -23.94 6.00
C GLY A 198 -9.44 -25.14 6.95
N LYS A 199 -8.42 -25.21 7.82
CA LYS A 199 -8.40 -26.09 8.98
C LYS A 199 -8.23 -25.24 10.24
N ARG A 200 -9.11 -25.46 11.22
CA ARG A 200 -8.86 -25.02 12.59
C ARG A 200 -7.69 -25.83 13.12
N SER A 201 -6.47 -25.34 12.94
CA SER A 201 -5.35 -25.79 13.74
C SER A 201 -5.58 -25.20 15.13
N LYS A 202 -6.15 -25.98 16.04
CA LYS A 202 -6.19 -25.61 17.46
C LYS A 202 -4.74 -25.30 17.88
N CYS A 203 -4.45 -24.07 18.25
CA CYS A 203 -3.28 -23.81 19.08
C CYS A 203 -3.53 -24.55 20.40
N ALA A 204 -2.69 -25.57 20.65
CA ALA A 204 -2.60 -26.22 21.95
C ALA A 204 -1.95 -25.23 22.95
N PRO A 205 -2.26 -25.35 24.25
CA PRO A 205 -2.05 -24.30 25.25
C PRO A 205 -0.59 -23.91 25.47
#